data_AF-A0A2N2LGW9-F1
#
_entry.id   AF-A0A2N2LGW9-F1
#
_cell.length_a   1.000
_cell.length_b   1.000
_cell.length_c   1.000
_cell.angle_alpha   90.00
_cell.angle_beta   90.00
_cell.angle_gamma   90.00
#
_symmetry.space_group_name_H-M   'P 1'
#
loop_
_entity.id
_entity.type
_entity.pdbx_description
1 polymer ?
#
loop_
_entity_poly.entity_id
_entity_poly.type
_entity_poly.pdbx_seq_one_letter_code
_entity_poly.pdbx_strand_id
1 'polypeptide(L)'
;CQILVEGEYGGILKPGIHYIEVKKDWSNLKQVIKQIGDHDLCKTIAGNAYRDIVESGRFTYRKFVDTVIESSSRQVRAKTSESEAEKKVLGKLISRERNSNFYLMPQRFKYLIHDLLRYLGVFEKYLQIREYGLQRFFMDITGRRNKNSHVS
;
A
#
# COMPACT_ATOMS: atom_id res chain seq x y z
N CYS A 1 37.74 -14.45 -1.71
CA CYS A 1 36.93 -13.48 -2.50
C CYS A 1 35.73 -14.23 -3.10
N GLN A 2 34.80 -13.49 -3.70
CA GLN A 2 33.67 -14.07 -4.44
C GLN A 2 33.90 -13.92 -5.95
N ILE A 3 33.41 -14.90 -6.72
CA ILE A 3 33.40 -14.87 -8.19
C ILE A 3 31.94 -14.85 -8.63
N LEU A 4 31.57 -13.90 -9.49
CA LEU A 4 30.20 -13.74 -9.94
C LEU A 4 30.12 -13.47 -11.43
N VAL A 5 29.02 -13.90 -12.04
CA VAL A 5 28.71 -13.57 -13.44
C VAL A 5 28.45 -12.06 -13.57
N GLU A 6 28.75 -11.44 -14.71
CA GLU A 6 28.47 -10.02 -14.93
C GLU A 6 27.00 -9.66 -14.66
N GLY A 7 26.77 -8.55 -13.97
CA GLY A 7 25.44 -8.11 -13.56
C GLY A 7 25.46 -6.89 -12.66
N GLU A 8 24.27 -6.28 -12.48
CA GLU A 8 24.11 -5.03 -11.72
C GLU A 8 24.12 -5.21 -10.20
N TYR A 9 23.71 -6.38 -9.69
CA TYR A 9 23.65 -6.67 -8.25
C TYR A 9 23.02 -5.54 -7.40
N GLY A 10 21.95 -4.95 -7.91
CA GLY A 10 21.27 -3.82 -7.25
C GLY A 10 22.13 -2.55 -7.09
N GLY A 11 23.23 -2.44 -7.83
CA GLY A 11 24.23 -1.37 -7.71
C GLY A 11 25.11 -1.47 -6.45
N ILE A 12 25.01 -2.56 -5.68
CA ILE A 12 25.67 -2.72 -4.38
C ILE A 12 27.06 -3.36 -4.57
N LEU A 13 27.11 -4.49 -5.29
CA LEU A 13 28.36 -5.19 -5.59
C LEU A 13 28.96 -4.60 -6.87
N LYS A 14 30.23 -4.18 -6.80
CA LYS A 14 30.94 -3.58 -7.94
C LYS A 14 32.02 -4.55 -8.46
N PRO A 15 32.05 -4.83 -9.78
CA PRO A 15 33.03 -5.73 -10.37
C PRO A 15 34.46 -5.20 -10.15
N GLY A 16 35.40 -6.09 -9.84
CA GLY A 16 36.80 -5.75 -9.56
C GLY A 16 37.05 -5.09 -8.20
N ILE A 17 36.00 -4.64 -7.51
CA ILE A 17 36.11 -4.03 -6.17
C ILE A 17 35.62 -5.01 -5.11
N HIS A 18 34.40 -5.54 -5.27
CA HIS A 18 33.74 -6.42 -4.29
C HIS A 18 33.76 -7.89 -4.72
N TYR A 19 33.95 -8.18 -6.01
CA TYR A 19 34.02 -9.53 -6.55
C TYR A 19 34.85 -9.59 -7.84
N ILE A 20 35.28 -10.80 -8.21
CA ILE A 20 35.90 -11.07 -9.51
C ILE A 20 34.79 -11.41 -10.52
N GLU A 21 34.68 -10.62 -11.59
CA GLU A 21 33.62 -10.78 -12.59
C GLU A 21 33.95 -11.83 -13.65
N VAL A 22 32.97 -12.65 -13.98
CA VAL A 22 32.96 -13.58 -15.11
C VAL A 22 31.95 -13.08 -16.13
N LYS A 23 32.37 -12.82 -17.37
CA LYS A 23 31.44 -12.40 -18.43
C LYS A 23 30.44 -13.51 -18.74
N LYS A 24 29.22 -13.18 -19.17
CA LYS A 24 28.18 -14.17 -19.53
C LYS A 24 28.59 -15.06 -20.70
N ASP A 25 29.46 -14.54 -21.56
CA ASP A 25 30.04 -15.27 -22.69
C ASP A 25 31.27 -16.12 -22.32
N TRP A 26 31.68 -16.09 -21.04
CA TRP A 26 32.84 -16.80 -20.48
C TRP A 26 34.19 -16.43 -21.11
N SER A 27 34.24 -15.38 -21.93
CA SER A 27 35.43 -14.99 -22.70
C SER A 27 36.64 -14.64 -21.82
N ASN A 28 36.41 -14.23 -20.58
CA ASN A 28 37.45 -13.84 -19.63
C ASN A 28 37.87 -14.95 -18.65
N LEU A 29 37.40 -16.19 -18.81
CA LEU A 29 37.62 -17.25 -17.82
C LEU A 29 39.10 -17.51 -17.49
N LYS A 30 39.99 -17.43 -18.49
CA LYS A 30 41.45 -17.57 -18.28
C LYS A 30 42.01 -16.49 -17.34
N GLN A 31 41.53 -15.25 -17.48
CA GLN A 31 41.93 -14.15 -16.61
C GLN A 31 41.39 -14.35 -15.19
N VAL A 32 40.13 -14.76 -15.07
CA VAL A 32 39.49 -15.03 -13.77
C VAL A 32 40.26 -16.10 -13.01
N ILE A 33 40.61 -17.22 -13.66
CA ILE A 33 41.40 -18.29 -13.03
C ILE A 33 42.75 -17.76 -12.53
N LYS A 34 43.43 -16.89 -13.31
CA LYS A 34 44.67 -16.25 -12.88
C LYS A 34 44.46 -15.37 -11.64
N GLN A 35 43.38 -14.59 -11.60
CA GLN A 35 43.05 -13.72 -10.47
C GLN A 35 42.68 -14.50 -9.21
N ILE A 36 42.02 -15.66 -9.34
CA ILE A 36 41.72 -16.55 -8.20
C ILE A 36 43.01 -17.11 -7.57
N GLY A 37 44.04 -17.36 -8.38
CA GLY A 37 45.35 -17.78 -7.89
C GLY A 37 46.15 -16.70 -7.16
N ASP A 38 45.76 -15.43 -7.30
CA ASP A 38 46.36 -14.30 -6.59
C ASP A 38 45.68 -14.10 -5.23
N HIS A 39 46.29 -14.63 -4.18
CA HIS A 39 45.73 -14.60 -2.83
C HIS A 39 45.63 -13.19 -2.24
N ASP A 40 46.56 -12.29 -2.57
CA ASP A 40 46.55 -10.91 -2.06
C ASP A 40 45.44 -10.08 -2.71
N LEU A 41 45.25 -10.25 -4.02
CA LEU A 41 44.09 -9.71 -4.72
C LEU A 41 42.80 -10.23 -4.12
N CYS A 42 42.70 -11.54 -3.89
CA CYS A 42 41.51 -12.16 -3.32
C CYS A 42 41.20 -11.64 -1.91
N LYS A 43 42.22 -11.41 -1.09
CA LYS A 43 42.07 -10.84 0.25
C LYS A 43 41.60 -9.39 0.18
N THR A 44 42.13 -8.61 -0.74
CA THR A 44 41.75 -7.21 -0.96
C THR A 44 40.28 -7.10 -1.38
N ILE A 45 39.86 -7.87 -2.39
CA ILE A 45 38.47 -7.87 -2.88
C ILE A 45 37.49 -8.30 -1.78
N ALA A 46 37.84 -9.35 -1.02
CA ALA A 46 37.01 -9.80 0.10
C ALA A 46 36.91 -8.75 1.22
N GLY A 47 38.02 -8.07 1.54
CA GLY A 47 38.06 -7.02 2.54
C GLY A 47 37.21 -5.80 2.16
N ASN A 48 37.26 -5.39 0.89
CA ASN A 48 36.42 -4.30 0.37
C ASN A 48 34.93 -4.66 0.47
N ALA A 49 34.54 -5.86 0.04
CA ALA A 49 33.16 -6.32 0.14
C ALA A 49 32.67 -6.36 1.60
N TYR A 50 33.50 -6.85 2.52
CA TYR A 50 33.18 -6.87 3.94
C TYR A 50 32.95 -5.46 4.49
N ARG A 51 33.90 -4.54 4.27
CA ARG A 51 33.83 -3.15 4.75
C ARG A 51 32.61 -2.41 4.21
N ASP A 52 32.37 -2.47 2.91
CA ASP A 52 31.36 -1.61 2.28
C ASP A 52 29.94 -2.16 2.48
N ILE A 53 29.78 -3.48 2.61
CA ILE A 53 28.48 -4.14 2.58
C ILE A 53 28.10 -4.69 3.95
N VAL A 54 29.01 -5.40 4.61
CA VAL A 54 28.73 -6.06 5.89
C VAL A 54 28.87 -5.06 7.03
N GLU A 55 30.01 -4.39 7.13
CA GLU A 55 30.31 -3.45 8.21
C GLU A 55 29.40 -2.21 8.17
N SER A 56 28.92 -1.82 6.99
CA SER A 56 27.93 -0.74 6.87
C SER A 56 26.60 -1.06 7.56
N GLY A 57 26.26 -2.34 7.77
CA GLY A 57 25.01 -2.78 8.42
C GLY A 57 23.73 -2.46 7.65
N ARG A 58 23.87 -1.87 6.44
CA ARG A 58 22.75 -1.39 5.60
C ARG A 58 21.97 -2.54 4.97
N PHE A 59 22.65 -3.62 4.65
CA PHE A 59 22.10 -4.76 3.90
C PHE A 59 21.86 -5.98 4.80
N THR A 60 21.33 -5.74 5.99
CA THR A 60 20.97 -6.82 6.94
C THR A 60 19.52 -7.24 6.76
N TYR A 61 19.22 -8.50 7.08
CA TYR A 61 17.85 -9.02 7.04
C TYR A 61 16.90 -8.20 7.94
N ARG A 62 17.38 -7.72 9.09
CA ARG A 62 16.63 -6.83 9.97
C ARG A 62 16.22 -5.53 9.26
N LYS A 63 17.17 -4.84 8.61
CA LYS A 63 16.86 -3.62 7.84
C LYS A 63 15.89 -3.87 6.70
N PHE A 64 15.97 -5.04 6.06
CA PHE A 64 15.00 -5.45 5.05
C PHE A 64 13.58 -5.58 5.64
N VAL A 65 13.44 -6.30 6.76
CA VAL A 65 12.15 -6.46 7.46
C VAL A 65 11.59 -5.11 7.91
N ASP A 66 12.42 -4.25 8.50
CA ASP A 66 12.02 -2.91 8.94
C ASP A 66 11.46 -2.09 7.77
N THR A 67 12.14 -2.11 6.62
CA THR A 67 11.73 -1.40 5.39
C THR A 67 10.38 -1.91 4.89
N VAL A 68 10.17 -3.23 4.88
CA VAL A 68 8.89 -3.83 4.45
C VAL A 68 7.76 -3.39 5.39
N ILE A 69 7.94 -3.53 6.70
CA ILE A 69 6.93 -3.15 7.70
C ILE A 69 6.56 -1.67 7.59
N GLU A 70 7.55 -0.80 7.43
CA GLU A 70 7.32 0.64 7.31
C GLU A 70 6.56 0.99 6.02
N SER A 71 6.91 0.35 4.90
CA SER A 71 6.22 0.57 3.62
C SER A 71 4.75 0.12 3.67
N SER A 72 4.46 -1.04 4.29
CA SER A 72 3.10 -1.53 4.48
C SER A 72 2.28 -0.62 5.40
N SER A 73 2.89 -0.16 6.49
CA SER A 73 2.23 0.73 7.47
C SER A 73 1.85 2.08 6.85
N ARG A 74 2.71 2.63 5.97
CA ARG A 74 2.42 3.87 5.22
C ARG A 74 1.18 3.73 4.35
N GLN A 75 1.02 2.62 3.64
CA GLN A 75 -0.15 2.38 2.78
C GLN A 75 -1.45 2.26 3.57
N VAL A 76 -1.42 1.61 4.74
CA VAL A 76 -2.58 1.50 5.62
C VAL A 76 -3.02 2.90 6.09
N ARG A 77 -2.07 3.71 6.58
CA ARG A 77 -2.37 5.09 7.05
C ARG A 77 -2.98 5.96 5.95
N ALA A 78 -2.46 5.87 4.73
CA ALA A 78 -3.01 6.60 3.58
C ALA A 78 -4.47 6.22 3.31
N LYS A 79 -4.77 4.91 3.22
CA LYS A 79 -6.14 4.41 3.00
C LYS A 79 -7.10 4.75 4.14
N THR A 80 -6.63 4.73 5.39
CA THR A 80 -7.44 5.13 6.55
C THR A 80 -7.83 6.61 6.48
N SER A 81 -6.87 7.49 6.14
CA SER A 81 -7.13 8.93 6.03
C SER A 81 -8.14 9.28 4.91
N GLU A 82 -8.07 8.58 3.79
CA GLU A 82 -8.99 8.71 2.66
C GLU A 82 -10.40 8.21 3.05
N SER A 83 -10.49 7.06 3.72
CA SER A 83 -11.76 6.51 4.23
C SER A 83 -12.42 7.41 5.28
N GLU A 84 -11.64 8.07 6.14
CA GLU A 84 -12.16 9.00 7.15
C GLU A 84 -12.70 10.29 6.53
N ALA A 85 -12.00 10.84 5.54
CA ALA A 85 -12.45 12.00 4.77
C ALA A 85 -13.77 11.68 4.03
N GLU A 86 -13.84 10.53 3.35
CA GLU A 86 -15.06 10.03 2.71
C GLU A 86 -16.23 9.90 3.70
N LYS A 87 -16.02 9.26 4.86
CA LYS A 87 -17.05 9.11 5.90
C LYS A 87 -17.55 10.45 6.43
N LYS A 88 -16.66 11.43 6.59
CA LYS A 88 -17.01 12.78 7.06
C LYS A 88 -17.85 13.54 6.02
N VAL A 89 -17.53 13.42 4.74
CA VAL A 89 -18.31 14.01 3.64
C VAL A 89 -19.67 13.35 3.53
N LEU A 90 -19.72 12.01 3.50
CA LEU A 90 -20.97 11.25 3.45
C LEU A 90 -21.86 11.56 4.67
N GLY A 91 -21.29 11.63 5.88
CA GLY A 91 -22.01 12.00 7.08
C GLY A 91 -22.65 13.40 7.01
N LYS A 92 -21.95 14.39 6.43
CA LYS A 92 -22.49 15.74 6.20
C LYS A 92 -23.61 15.75 5.16
N LEU A 93 -23.47 14.99 4.07
CA LEU A 93 -24.47 14.90 3.01
C LEU A 93 -25.77 14.26 3.53
N ILE A 94 -25.67 13.12 4.22
CA ILE A 94 -26.82 12.42 4.80
C ILE A 94 -27.52 13.29 5.87
N SER A 95 -26.75 14.04 6.67
CA SER A 95 -27.31 14.96 7.66
C SER A 95 -28.07 16.13 7.02
N ARG A 96 -27.63 16.60 5.84
CA ARG A 96 -28.32 17.63 5.05
C ARG A 96 -29.60 17.10 4.41
N GLU A 97 -29.59 15.87 3.89
CA GLU A 97 -30.80 15.22 3.35
C GLU A 97 -31.90 15.05 4.39
N ARG A 98 -31.53 14.73 5.64
CA ARG A 98 -32.47 14.56 6.74
C ARG A 98 -33.13 15.85 7.21
N ASN A 99 -32.52 17.01 6.98
CA ASN A 99 -32.92 18.27 7.63
C ASN A 99 -33.70 19.27 6.76
N SER A 100 -33.92 19.04 5.46
CA SER A 100 -34.86 19.87 4.67
C SER A 100 -35.07 19.32 3.24
N ASN A 101 -36.34 19.27 2.81
CA ASN A 101 -36.86 19.33 1.43
C ASN A 101 -36.21 18.51 0.30
N PHE A 102 -35.34 17.52 0.57
CA PHE A 102 -34.78 16.65 -0.47
C PHE A 102 -35.86 15.88 -1.26
N TYR A 103 -36.95 15.53 -0.57
CA TYR A 103 -38.13 14.91 -1.19
C TYR A 103 -38.95 15.85 -2.08
N LEU A 104 -38.82 17.17 -1.86
CA LEU A 104 -39.47 18.24 -2.63
C LEU A 104 -38.57 18.74 -3.80
N MET A 105 -37.40 18.14 -3.99
CA MET A 105 -36.46 18.53 -5.02
C MET A 105 -36.97 18.10 -6.42
N PRO A 106 -36.96 18.98 -7.44
CA PRO A 106 -37.38 18.62 -8.79
C PRO A 106 -36.54 17.45 -9.34
N GLN A 107 -37.17 16.47 -10.00
CA GLN A 107 -36.52 15.19 -10.38
C GLN A 107 -35.15 15.35 -11.06
N ARG A 108 -34.98 16.37 -11.90
CA ARG A 108 -33.71 16.70 -12.58
C ARG A 108 -32.51 16.92 -11.64
N PHE A 109 -32.73 17.36 -10.41
CA PHE A 109 -31.66 17.59 -9.44
C PHE A 109 -31.27 16.36 -8.62
N LYS A 110 -32.14 15.34 -8.54
CA LYS A 110 -31.80 14.08 -7.88
C LYS A 110 -30.68 13.36 -8.63
N TYR A 111 -30.75 13.31 -9.96
CA TYR A 111 -29.75 12.65 -10.78
C TYR A 111 -28.38 13.34 -10.74
N LEU A 112 -28.35 14.68 -10.62
CA LEU A 112 -27.11 15.46 -10.48
C LEU A 112 -26.27 15.03 -9.26
N ILE A 113 -26.92 14.74 -8.13
CA ILE A 113 -26.23 14.29 -6.93
C ILE A 113 -25.73 12.85 -7.10
N HIS A 114 -26.53 11.97 -7.73
CA HIS A 114 -26.11 10.61 -8.04
C HIS A 114 -24.90 10.58 -8.99
N ASP A 115 -24.91 11.41 -10.04
CA ASP A 115 -23.82 11.52 -11.00
C ASP A 115 -22.56 12.09 -10.35
N LEU A 116 -22.69 13.10 -9.48
CA LEU A 116 -21.57 13.64 -8.72
C LEU A 116 -20.98 12.60 -7.76
N LEU A 117 -21.81 11.84 -7.05
CA LEU A 117 -21.37 10.76 -6.16
C LEU A 117 -20.71 9.61 -6.94
N ARG A 118 -21.18 9.34 -8.17
CA ARG A 118 -20.58 8.36 -9.08
C ARG A 118 -19.22 8.83 -9.60
N TYR A 119 -19.12 10.09 -10.00
CA TYR A 119 -17.86 10.72 -10.40
C TYR A 119 -16.81 10.69 -9.28
N LEU A 120 -17.25 10.90 -8.04
CA LEU A 120 -16.41 10.84 -6.85
C LEU A 120 -16.14 9.40 -6.35
N GLY A 121 -16.67 8.36 -7.01
CA GLY A 121 -16.43 6.95 -6.65
C GLY A 121 -17.09 6.48 -5.34
N VAL A 122 -17.89 7.34 -4.68
CA VAL A 122 -18.50 7.07 -3.36
C VAL A 122 -19.97 6.63 -3.45
N PHE A 123 -20.50 6.48 -4.67
CA PHE A 123 -21.91 6.19 -4.94
C PHE A 123 -22.42 4.90 -4.29
N GLU A 124 -21.71 3.80 -4.44
CA GLU A 124 -22.10 2.50 -3.87
C GLU A 124 -22.14 2.54 -2.34
N LYS A 125 -21.15 3.18 -1.71
CA LYS A 125 -21.12 3.40 -0.26
C LYS A 125 -22.28 4.28 0.21
N TYR A 126 -22.63 5.32 -0.55
CA TYR A 126 -23.77 6.18 -0.25
C TYR A 126 -25.10 5.41 -0.31
N LEU A 127 -25.31 4.57 -1.34
CA LEU A 127 -26.51 3.75 -1.46
C LEU A 127 -26.63 2.74 -0.31
N GLN A 128 -25.56 2.05 0.05
CA GLN A 128 -25.55 1.13 1.18
C GLN A 128 -25.91 1.86 2.49
N ILE A 129 -25.27 2.98 2.79
CA ILE A 129 -25.56 3.73 4.03
C ILE A 129 -27.01 4.25 4.04
N ARG A 130 -27.54 4.65 2.89
CA ARG A 130 -28.93 5.11 2.74
C ARG A 130 -29.95 3.97 2.94
N GLU A 131 -29.73 2.81 2.33
CA GLU A 131 -30.59 1.63 2.53
C GLU A 131 -30.59 1.14 3.98
N TYR A 132 -29.40 1.05 4.60
CA TYR A 132 -29.29 0.70 6.02
C TYR A 132 -29.98 1.73 6.93
N GLY A 133 -29.90 3.02 6.59
CA GLY A 133 -30.61 4.09 7.30
C GLY A 133 -32.14 3.98 7.20
N LEU A 134 -32.65 3.60 6.03
CA LEU A 134 -34.08 3.35 5.79
C LEU A 134 -34.58 2.10 6.52
N GLN A 135 -33.84 0.99 6.47
CA GLN A 135 -34.21 -0.25 7.17
C GLN A 135 -34.27 -0.04 8.69
N ARG A 136 -33.33 0.71 9.26
CA ARG A 136 -33.31 1.02 10.70
C ARG A 136 -34.46 1.94 11.12
N PHE A 137 -34.79 2.93 10.28
CA PHE A 137 -35.94 3.81 10.49
C PHE A 137 -37.28 3.05 10.39
N PHE A 138 -37.42 2.12 9.45
CA PHE A 138 -38.59 1.25 9.35
C PHE A 138 -38.70 0.28 10.54
N MET A 139 -37.59 -0.29 11.03
CA MET A 139 -37.56 -1.10 12.25
C MET A 139 -37.98 -0.32 13.51
N ASP A 140 -37.57 0.95 13.65
CA ASP A 140 -37.99 1.80 14.77
C ASP A 140 -39.50 2.16 14.70
N ILE A 141 -40.07 2.29 13.50
CA ILE A 141 -41.50 2.55 13.30
C ILE A 141 -42.35 1.29 13.54
N THR A 142 -41.90 0.12 13.09
CA THR A 142 -42.61 -1.15 13.30
C THR A 142 -42.47 -1.65 14.75
N GLY A 143 -41.33 -1.40 15.40
CA GLY A 143 -41.12 -1.67 16.82
C GLY A 143 -41.97 -0.82 17.76
N ARG A 144 -42.43 0.37 17.32
CA ARG A 144 -43.39 1.19 18.07
C ARG A 144 -44.86 0.75 17.93
N ARG A 145 -45.22 -0.03 16.90
CA ARG A 145 -46.60 -0.54 16.76
C ARG A 145 -46.94 -1.71 17.68
N ASN A 146 -45.95 -2.46 18.18
CA ASN A 146 -46.20 -3.68 18.96
C ASN A 146 -46.26 -3.45 20.48
N LYS A 147 -46.22 -2.20 20.96
CA LYS A 147 -46.33 -1.86 22.39
C LYS A 147 -47.68 -1.30 22.83
N ASN A 148 -48.64 -1.14 21.90
CA ASN A 148 -49.96 -0.55 22.21
C ASN A 148 -51.15 -1.53 22.04
N SER A 149 -50.94 -2.84 21.96
CA SER A 149 -52.04 -3.84 21.82
C SER A 149 -52.21 -4.81 23.00
N HIS A 150 -51.64 -4.50 24.16
CA HIS A 150 -51.96 -5.21 25.42
C HIS A 150 -52.22 -4.22 26.55
N VAL A 151 -53.27 -3.42 26.42
CA VAL A 151 -54.03 -2.87 27.54
C VAL A 151 -55.49 -2.84 27.14
N SER A 152 -56.22 -3.90 27.48
CA SER A 152 -57.63 -3.95 27.92
C SER A 152 -58.00 -5.41 28.13
#